data_AF-D3IH35-F1
#
_entry.id   AF-D3IH35-F1
#
_cell.length_a   1.000
_cell.length_b   1.000
_cell.length_c   1.000
_cell.angle_alpha   90.00
_cell.angle_beta   90.00
_cell.angle_gamma   90.00
#
_symmetry.space_group_name_H-M   'P 1'
#
loop_
_entity.id
_entity.type
_entity.pdbx_description
1 polymer ?
#
loop_
_entity_poly.entity_id
_entity_poly.type
_entity_poly.pdbx_seq_one_letter_code
_entity_poly.pdbx_strand_id
1 'polypeptide(L)'
;MIEHFLQKLSEALSTVWGWLLFLGLVVMNFIVGYEKMVGFTVMAIVLDAVWGIAASLVQKRFALSELARDTFAKLAVYGTAVFAFILVDKLAGISGGLTTSVICIGIILVELWSMSASMLICFPHMPFLKILKRALAGEIASKLNVKPEDVAEALENLHTKQE
;
A
#
# COMPACT_ATOMS: atom_id res chain seq x y z
N MET A 1 11.50 -6.55 3.78
CA MET A 1 10.05 -6.61 3.51
C MET A 1 9.21 -6.41 4.77
N ILE A 2 9.36 -7.23 5.81
CA ILE A 2 8.56 -7.09 7.06
C ILE A 2 8.80 -5.73 7.74
N GLU A 3 10.05 -5.28 7.87
CA GLU A 3 10.34 -3.94 8.42
C GLU A 3 9.70 -2.82 7.60
N HIS A 4 9.76 -2.91 6.27
CA HIS A 4 9.13 -1.95 5.36
C HIS A 4 7.61 -1.96 5.50
N PHE A 5 6.99 -3.13 5.64
CA PHE A 5 5.56 -3.28 5.94
C PHE A 5 5.19 -2.62 7.26
N LEU A 6 5.94 -2.89 8.34
CA LEU A 6 5.69 -2.32 9.66
C LEU A 6 5.88 -0.80 9.67
N GLN A 7 6.86 -0.29 8.91
CA GLN A 7 7.07 1.14 8.76
C GLN A 7 5.89 1.79 8.05
N LYS A 8 5.43 1.26 6.91
CA LYS A 8 4.25 1.78 6.21
C LYS A 8 2.99 1.72 7.05
N LEU A 9 2.81 0.63 7.80
CA LEU A 9 1.69 0.48 8.72
C LEU A 9 1.75 1.53 9.83
N SER A 10 2.92 1.77 10.40
CA SER A 10 3.14 2.82 11.40
C SER A 10 2.90 4.22 10.83
N GLU A 11 3.38 4.50 9.62
CA GLU A 11 3.12 5.76 8.92
C GLU A 11 1.61 5.96 8.64
N ALA A 12 0.92 4.94 8.15
CA ALA A 12 -0.53 5.00 7.96
C ALA A 12 -1.25 5.25 9.30
N LEU A 13 -0.94 4.48 10.35
CA LEU A 13 -1.58 4.61 11.66
C LEU A 13 -1.16 5.85 12.46
N SER A 14 -0.11 6.56 12.06
CA SER A 14 0.27 7.84 12.68
C SER A 14 -0.42 9.04 12.01
N THR A 15 -1.17 8.82 10.93
CA THR A 15 -1.84 9.89 10.18
C THR A 15 -3.36 9.78 10.29
N VAL A 16 -4.03 10.94 10.36
CA VAL A 16 -5.51 11.00 10.40
C VAL A 16 -6.13 10.35 9.16
N TRP A 17 -5.48 10.47 8.00
CA TRP A 17 -5.94 9.86 6.76
C TRP A 17 -5.81 8.33 6.75
N GLY A 18 -4.75 7.76 7.33
CA GLY A 18 -4.65 6.31 7.46
C GLY A 18 -5.68 5.75 8.45
N TRP A 19 -6.03 6.47 9.51
CA TRP A 19 -7.15 6.10 10.38
C TRP A 19 -8.51 6.16 9.67
N LEU A 20 -8.75 7.16 8.83
CA LEU A 20 -9.96 7.23 8.01
C LEU A 20 -10.06 6.05 7.03
N LEU A 21 -8.96 5.71 6.36
CA LEU A 21 -8.89 4.53 5.48
C LEU A 21 -9.11 3.23 6.26
N PHE A 22 -8.46 3.08 7.41
CA PHE A 22 -8.62 1.92 8.28
C PHE A 22 -10.07 1.75 8.73
N LEU A 23 -10.71 2.83 9.18
CA LEU A 23 -12.11 2.81 9.60
C LEU A 23 -13.05 2.47 8.44
N GLY A 24 -12.78 2.99 7.24
CA GLY A 24 -13.49 2.60 6.02
C GLY A 24 -13.35 1.11 5.69
N LEU A 25 -12.15 0.55 5.83
CA LEU A 25 -11.89 -0.89 5.60
C LEU A 25 -12.60 -1.77 6.63
N VAL A 26 -12.65 -1.36 7.90
CA VAL A 26 -13.40 -2.06 8.94
C VAL A 26 -14.90 -2.08 8.60
N VAL A 27 -15.48 -0.95 8.21
CA VAL A 27 -16.89 -0.89 7.80
C VAL A 27 -17.14 -1.76 6.57
N MET A 28 -16.25 -1.73 5.57
CA MET A 28 -16.37 -2.59 4.38
C MET A 28 -16.26 -4.07 4.73
N ASN A 29 -15.39 -4.45 5.66
CA ASN A 29 -15.29 -5.83 6.15
C ASN A 29 -16.62 -6.33 6.74
N PHE A 30 -17.32 -5.49 7.51
CA PHE A 30 -18.63 -5.83 8.07
C PHE A 30 -19.72 -6.04 6.99
N ILE A 31 -19.66 -5.29 5.89
CA ILE A 31 -20.66 -5.37 4.80
C ILE A 31 -20.38 -6.57 3.89
N VAL A 32 -19.11 -6.80 3.56
CA VAL A 32 -18.70 -7.72 2.50
C VAL A 32 -18.47 -9.14 3.05
N GLY A 33 -17.96 -9.27 4.27
CA GLY A 33 -17.57 -10.54 4.89
C GLY A 33 -16.14 -10.99 4.53
N TYR A 34 -15.55 -11.79 5.42
CA TYR A 34 -14.12 -12.14 5.41
C TYR A 34 -13.66 -12.92 4.16
N GLU A 35 -14.53 -13.75 3.57
CA GLU A 35 -14.16 -14.59 2.42
C GLU A 35 -13.77 -13.77 1.19
N LYS A 36 -14.44 -12.62 1.00
CA LYS A 36 -14.16 -11.71 -0.11
C LYS A 36 -13.01 -10.75 0.19
N MET A 37 -12.65 -10.55 1.46
CA MET A 37 -11.51 -9.71 1.87
C MET A 37 -10.17 -10.28 1.40
N VAL A 38 -10.07 -11.60 1.30
CA VAL A 38 -8.90 -12.26 0.69
C VAL A 38 -8.76 -11.85 -0.78
N GLY A 39 -9.87 -11.83 -1.53
CA GLY A 39 -9.90 -11.34 -2.90
C GLY A 39 -9.52 -9.86 -3.02
N PHE A 40 -10.03 -9.01 -2.14
CA PHE A 40 -9.63 -7.60 -2.08
C PHE A 40 -8.16 -7.40 -1.72
N THR A 41 -7.60 -8.27 -0.89
CA THR A 41 -6.17 -8.24 -0.54
C THR A 41 -5.31 -8.50 -1.77
N VAL A 42 -5.62 -9.55 -2.54
CA VAL A 42 -4.92 -9.84 -3.80
C VAL A 42 -5.08 -8.68 -4.79
N MET A 43 -6.29 -8.14 -4.92
CA MET A 43 -6.55 -7.00 -5.80
C MET A 43 -5.76 -5.76 -5.40
N ALA A 44 -5.64 -5.46 -4.10
CA ALA A 44 -4.87 -4.33 -3.60
C ALA A 44 -3.38 -4.45 -3.95
N ILE A 45 -2.79 -5.65 -3.81
CA ILE A 45 -1.40 -5.93 -4.20
C ILE A 45 -1.19 -5.72 -5.71
N VAL A 46 -2.12 -6.23 -6.53
CA VAL A 46 -2.05 -6.09 -8.00
C VAL A 46 -2.17 -4.62 -8.41
N LEU A 47 -3.10 -3.87 -7.81
CA LEU A 47 -3.27 -2.45 -8.09
C LEU A 47 -2.06 -1.62 -7.65
N ASP A 48 -1.48 -1.89 -6.47
CA ASP A 48 -0.22 -1.27 -6.05
C ASP A 48 0.90 -1.55 -7.04
N ALA A 49 1.02 -2.79 -7.54
CA ALA A 49 2.01 -3.14 -8.54
C ALA A 49 1.81 -2.39 -9.87
N VAL A 50 0.57 -2.27 -10.36
CA VAL A 50 0.25 -1.51 -11.57
C VAL A 50 0.65 -0.03 -11.43
N TRP A 51 0.28 0.59 -10.31
CA TRP A 51 0.64 1.98 -10.04
C TRP A 51 2.14 2.15 -9.76
N GLY A 52 2.78 1.18 -9.12
CA GLY A 52 4.23 1.13 -8.89
C GLY A 52 5.01 1.09 -10.20
N ILE A 53 4.58 0.25 -11.14
CA ILE A 53 5.15 0.17 -12.49
C ILE A 53 4.95 1.50 -13.23
N ALA A 54 3.74 2.06 -13.20
CA ALA A 54 3.46 3.36 -13.83
C ALA A 54 4.37 4.47 -13.26
N ALA A 55 4.53 4.53 -11.94
CA ALA A 55 5.42 5.49 -11.29
C ALA A 55 6.89 5.30 -11.69
N SER A 56 7.37 4.04 -11.79
CA SER A 56 8.73 3.74 -12.25
C SER A 56 8.97 4.17 -13.69
N LEU A 57 7.98 4.01 -14.57
CA LEU A 57 8.04 4.46 -15.96
C LEU A 57 8.11 5.98 -16.07
N VAL A 58 7.30 6.70 -15.29
CA VAL A 58 7.34 8.18 -15.21
C VAL A 58 8.71 8.67 -14.74
N GLN A 59 9.33 7.97 -13.81
CA GLN A 59 10.67 8.28 -13.30
C GLN A 59 11.82 7.86 -14.23
N LYS A 60 11.53 7.24 -15.40
CA LYS A 60 12.50 6.66 -16.34
C LYS A 60 13.49 5.67 -15.69
N ARG A 61 13.13 5.05 -14.57
CA ARG A 61 13.91 3.98 -13.94
C ARG A 61 13.49 2.64 -14.56
N PHE A 62 14.42 1.94 -15.23
CA PHE A 62 14.21 0.60 -15.79
C PHE A 62 14.20 -0.49 -14.69
N ALA A 63 13.40 -0.33 -13.65
CA ALA A 63 13.33 -1.25 -12.50
C ALA A 63 12.20 -2.30 -12.61
N LEU A 64 11.63 -2.53 -13.80
CA LEU A 64 10.45 -3.39 -13.99
C LEU A 64 10.63 -4.83 -13.47
N SER A 65 11.81 -5.41 -13.63
CA SER A 65 12.13 -6.76 -13.13
C SER A 65 12.18 -6.81 -11.60
N GLU A 66 12.66 -5.75 -10.97
CA GLU A 66 12.73 -5.63 -9.52
C GLU A 66 11.35 -5.42 -8.90
N LEU A 67 10.52 -4.53 -9.48
CA LEU A 67 9.13 -4.33 -9.07
C LEU A 67 8.27 -5.60 -9.23
N ALA A 68 8.48 -6.34 -10.32
CA ALA A 68 7.78 -7.62 -10.53
C ALA A 68 8.19 -8.65 -9.46
N ARG A 69 9.48 -8.79 -9.18
CA ARG A 69 9.98 -9.69 -8.11
C ARG A 69 9.45 -9.29 -6.74
N ASP A 70 9.39 -8.00 -6.43
CA ASP A 70 8.83 -7.52 -5.17
C ASP A 70 7.33 -7.83 -5.06
N THR A 71 6.57 -7.67 -6.15
CA THR A 71 5.15 -8.05 -6.19
C THR A 71 4.94 -9.54 -5.95
N PHE A 72 5.75 -10.41 -6.59
CA PHE A 72 5.70 -11.84 -6.34
C PHE A 72 6.06 -12.19 -4.89
N ALA A 73 7.05 -11.49 -4.32
CA ALA A 73 7.46 -11.69 -2.94
C ALA A 73 6.36 -11.24 -1.95
N LYS A 74 5.68 -10.11 -2.21
CA LYS A 74 4.49 -9.67 -1.46
C LYS A 74 3.38 -10.72 -1.52
N LEU A 75 3.05 -11.22 -2.71
CA LEU A 75 2.04 -12.28 -2.90
C LEU A 75 2.39 -13.55 -2.10
N ALA A 76 3.65 -13.97 -2.10
CA ALA A 76 4.09 -15.15 -1.36
C ALA A 76 4.01 -14.93 0.17
N VAL A 77 4.52 -13.80 0.67
CA VAL A 77 4.57 -13.51 2.12
C VAL A 77 3.18 -13.22 2.67
N TYR A 78 2.40 -12.38 2.00
CA TYR A 78 1.03 -12.07 2.42
C TYR A 78 0.10 -13.26 2.23
N GLY A 79 0.23 -14.01 1.13
CA GLY A 79 -0.55 -15.21 0.87
C GLY A 79 -0.31 -16.30 1.92
N THR A 80 0.94 -16.54 2.29
CA THR A 80 1.27 -17.50 3.36
C THR A 80 0.77 -17.03 4.73
N ALA A 81 0.88 -15.74 5.05
CA ALA A 81 0.32 -15.17 6.28
C ALA A 81 -1.21 -15.34 6.33
N VAL A 82 -1.93 -14.89 5.30
CA VAL A 82 -3.39 -15.02 5.22
C VAL A 82 -3.82 -16.48 5.34
N PHE A 83 -3.13 -17.39 4.64
CA PHE A 83 -3.42 -18.83 4.73
C PHE A 83 -3.25 -19.38 6.16
N ALA A 84 -2.18 -18.99 6.86
CA ALA A 84 -1.97 -19.39 8.25
C ALA A 84 -3.09 -18.90 9.17
N PHE A 85 -3.55 -17.65 9.02
CA PHE A 85 -4.65 -17.11 9.83
C PHE A 85 -6.01 -17.75 9.51
N ILE A 86 -6.25 -18.13 8.25
CA ILE A 86 -7.44 -18.93 7.89
C ILE A 86 -7.43 -20.28 8.63
N LEU A 87 -6.27 -20.95 8.71
CA LEU A 87 -6.14 -22.19 9.47
C LEU A 87 -6.39 -21.97 10.97
N VAL A 88 -5.85 -20.89 11.53
CA VAL A 88 -6.09 -20.53 12.94
C VAL A 88 -7.57 -20.29 13.22
N ASP A 89 -8.26 -19.50 12.41
CA ASP A 89 -9.70 -19.24 12.58
C ASP A 89 -10.52 -20.54 12.51
N LYS A 90 -10.16 -21.44 11.58
CA LYS A 90 -10.82 -22.75 11.45
C LYS A 90 -10.56 -23.68 12.63
N LEU A 91 -9.31 -23.73 13.12
CA LEU A 91 -8.94 -24.59 14.25
C LEU A 91 -9.49 -24.07 15.59
N ALA A 92 -9.56 -22.76 15.76
CA ALA A 92 -10.11 -22.12 16.95
C ALA A 92 -11.65 -22.04 16.96
N GLY A 93 -12.32 -22.49 15.88
CA GLY A 93 -13.78 -22.44 15.77
C GLY A 93 -14.34 -21.02 15.67
N ILE A 94 -13.52 -20.05 15.22
CA ILE A 94 -13.94 -18.65 15.06
C ILE A 94 -14.73 -18.55 13.75
N SER A 95 -16.03 -18.76 13.84
CA SER A 95 -16.97 -18.77 12.70
C SER A 95 -17.00 -17.47 11.90
N GLY A 96 -16.53 -16.36 12.46
CA GLY A 96 -16.48 -15.05 11.82
C GLY A 96 -15.19 -14.73 11.06
N GLY A 97 -14.17 -15.59 11.09
CA GLY A 97 -12.88 -15.31 10.42
C GLY A 97 -12.22 -14.02 10.89
N LEU A 98 -12.35 -13.70 12.19
CA LEU A 98 -11.97 -12.39 12.74
C LEU A 98 -10.47 -12.14 12.57
N THR A 99 -9.63 -13.15 12.83
CA THR A 99 -8.17 -12.96 12.76
C THR A 99 -7.70 -12.80 11.32
N THR A 100 -8.28 -13.58 10.39
CA THR A 100 -8.07 -13.43 8.95
C THR A 100 -8.47 -12.03 8.46
N SER A 101 -9.61 -11.53 8.93
CA SER A 101 -10.12 -10.20 8.56
C SER A 101 -9.18 -9.08 9.00
N VAL A 102 -8.67 -9.14 10.24
CA VAL A 102 -7.74 -8.14 10.77
C VAL A 102 -6.45 -8.10 9.96
N ILE A 103 -5.87 -9.25 9.62
CA ILE A 103 -4.66 -9.34 8.79
C ILE A 103 -4.93 -8.81 7.38
N CYS A 104 -6.05 -9.18 6.76
CA CYS A 104 -6.42 -8.69 5.42
C CYS A 104 -6.59 -7.16 5.42
N ILE A 105 -7.27 -6.58 6.43
CA ILE A 105 -7.41 -5.13 6.57
C ILE A 105 -6.03 -4.46 6.68
N GLY A 106 -5.13 -5.00 7.49
CA GLY A 106 -3.78 -4.48 7.64
C GLY A 106 -2.99 -4.49 6.33
N ILE A 107 -3.06 -5.58 5.58
CA ILE A 107 -2.40 -5.70 4.27
C ILE A 107 -3.01 -4.71 3.27
N ILE A 108 -4.34 -4.68 3.15
CA ILE A 108 -5.04 -3.77 2.24
C ILE A 108 -4.70 -2.32 2.58
N LEU A 109 -4.66 -1.95 3.87
CA LEU A 109 -4.30 -0.61 4.30
C LEU A 109 -2.89 -0.22 3.83
N VAL A 110 -1.90 -1.10 4.03
CA VAL A 110 -0.51 -0.85 3.63
C VAL A 110 -0.37 -0.77 2.11
N GLU A 111 -1.04 -1.63 1.36
CA GLU A 111 -0.99 -1.61 -0.10
C GLU A 111 -1.73 -0.39 -0.67
N LEU A 112 -2.86 0.02 -0.10
CA LEU A 112 -3.54 1.27 -0.48
C LEU A 112 -2.68 2.50 -0.17
N TRP A 113 -1.95 2.48 0.95
CA TRP A 113 -1.00 3.55 1.29
C TRP A 113 0.12 3.63 0.25
N SER A 114 0.74 2.49 -0.08
CA SER A 114 1.81 2.41 -1.09
C SER A 114 1.32 2.81 -2.49
N MET A 115 0.10 2.40 -2.85
CA MET A 115 -0.55 2.74 -4.10
C MET A 115 -0.79 4.26 -4.20
N SER A 116 -1.23 4.87 -3.10
CA SER A 116 -1.48 6.31 -3.03
C SER A 116 -0.20 7.13 -3.29
N ALA A 117 0.95 6.68 -2.77
CA ALA A 117 2.25 7.31 -3.04
C ALA A 117 2.65 7.16 -4.52
N SER A 118 2.48 5.97 -5.11
CA SER A 118 2.73 5.73 -6.53
C SER A 118 1.82 6.56 -7.44
N MET A 119 0.54 6.68 -7.10
CA MET A 119 -0.42 7.51 -7.83
C MET A 119 -0.06 9.00 -7.74
N LEU A 120 0.43 9.45 -6.58
CA LEU A 120 0.92 10.82 -6.37
C LEU A 120 2.13 11.18 -7.24
N ILE A 121 3.01 10.21 -7.50
CA ILE A 121 4.14 10.37 -8.43
C ILE A 121 3.63 10.55 -9.86
N CYS A 122 2.64 9.76 -10.27
CA CYS A 122 2.07 9.85 -11.63
C CYS A 122 1.19 11.10 -11.83
N PHE A 123 0.41 11.51 -10.82
CA PHE A 123 -0.59 12.57 -10.91
C PHE A 123 -0.48 13.57 -9.74
N PRO A 124 0.55 14.43 -9.71
CA PRO A 124 0.82 15.33 -8.59
C PRO A 124 -0.17 16.51 -8.48
N HIS A 125 -0.99 16.76 -9.50
CA HIS A 125 -1.87 17.93 -9.59
C HIS A 125 -3.29 17.72 -9.03
N MET A 126 -3.64 16.53 -8.54
CA MET A 126 -4.98 16.29 -7.98
C MET A 126 -5.15 16.99 -6.61
N PRO A 127 -6.22 17.79 -6.41
CA PRO A 127 -6.39 18.61 -5.21
C PRO A 127 -6.52 17.81 -3.91
N PHE A 128 -7.11 16.61 -3.96
CA PHE A 128 -7.23 15.70 -2.81
C PHE A 128 -5.87 15.10 -2.40
N LEU A 129 -4.98 14.84 -3.37
CA LEU A 129 -3.68 14.23 -3.12
C LEU A 129 -2.64 15.21 -2.59
N LYS A 130 -2.80 16.54 -2.74
CA LYS A 130 -1.91 17.55 -2.14
C LYS A 130 -1.89 17.52 -0.61
N ILE A 131 -3.02 17.20 0.02
CA ILE A 131 -3.11 17.06 1.48
C ILE A 131 -2.44 15.75 1.92
N LEU A 132 -2.70 14.67 1.17
CA LEU A 132 -2.08 13.36 1.35
C LEU A 132 -0.56 13.39 1.09
N LYS A 133 -0.06 14.31 0.26
CA LYS A 133 1.36 14.47 -0.07
C LYS A 133 2.25 14.65 1.17
N ARG A 134 1.78 15.37 2.20
CA ARG A 134 2.51 15.51 3.47
C ARG A 134 2.50 14.23 4.29
N ALA A 135 1.38 13.50 4.28
CA ALA A 135 1.23 12.25 5.01
C ALA A 135 2.02 11.10 4.36
N LEU A 136 2.08 11.07 3.03
CA LEU A 136 2.76 10.06 2.20
C LEU A 136 4.21 10.45 1.85
N ALA A 137 4.75 11.53 2.42
CA ALA A 137 6.09 12.00 2.10
C ALA A 137 7.17 10.94 2.39
N GLY A 138 7.02 10.16 3.46
CA GLY A 138 7.92 9.05 3.81
C GLY A 138 7.92 7.94 2.75
N GLU A 139 6.74 7.48 2.34
CA GLU A 139 6.60 6.45 1.30
C GLU A 139 7.08 6.96 -0.08
N ILE A 140 6.81 8.21 -0.43
CA ILE A 140 7.29 8.84 -1.67
C ILE A 140 8.82 8.94 -1.65
N ALA A 141 9.42 9.35 -0.52
CA ALA A 141 10.86 9.39 -0.32
C ALA A 141 11.49 8.00 -0.49
N SER A 142 10.86 6.97 0.09
CA SER A 142 11.28 5.58 -0.06
C SER A 142 11.24 5.12 -1.52
N LYS A 143 10.17 5.42 -2.26
CA LYS A 143 10.05 5.06 -3.69
C LYS A 143 10.99 5.86 -4.60
N LEU A 144 11.25 7.13 -4.27
CA LEU A 144 12.18 7.98 -5.02
C LEU A 144 13.65 7.72 -4.65
N ASN A 145 13.93 7.04 -3.55
CA ASN A 145 15.26 6.88 -2.97
C ASN A 145 15.92 8.24 -2.69
N VAL A 146 15.14 9.15 -2.08
CA VAL A 146 15.55 10.51 -1.70
C VAL A 146 15.20 10.71 -0.22
N LYS A 147 15.87 11.63 0.48
CA LYS A 147 15.51 11.96 1.87
C LYS A 147 14.10 12.58 1.95
N PRO A 148 13.36 12.36 3.05
CA PRO A 148 12.01 12.92 3.25
C PRO A 148 11.95 14.44 3.15
N GLU A 149 13.07 15.08 3.48
CA GLU A 149 13.31 16.53 3.52
C GLU A 149 13.26 17.15 2.10
N ASP A 150 13.69 16.39 1.09
CA ASP A 150 13.83 16.84 -0.29
C ASP A 150 12.65 16.41 -1.18
N VAL A 151 11.59 15.80 -0.61
CA VAL A 151 10.44 15.29 -1.39
C VAL A 151 9.71 16.42 -2.13
N ALA A 152 9.69 17.62 -1.57
CA ALA A 152 9.13 18.79 -2.24
C ALA A 152 9.95 19.17 -3.48
N GLU A 153 11.27 19.18 -3.36
CA GLU A 153 12.21 19.56 -4.41
C GLU A 153 12.40 18.43 -5.45
N ALA A 154 12.31 17.16 -5.05
CA ALA A 154 12.34 16.01 -5.96
C ALA A 154 11.08 15.90 -6.82
N LEU A 155 9.91 16.25 -6.25
CA LEU A 155 8.68 16.39 -7.04
C LEU A 155 8.73 17.59 -7.98
N GLU A 156 9.41 18.68 -7.62
CA GLU A 156 9.61 19.83 -8.51
C GLU A 156 10.68 19.57 -9.59
N ASN A 157 11.80 18.91 -9.26
CA ASN A 157 12.88 18.58 -10.19
C ASN A 157 12.52 17.45 -11.17
N LEU A 158 11.52 16.62 -10.85
CA LEU A 158 10.89 15.73 -11.83
C LEU A 158 10.19 16.51 -12.97
N HIS A 159 9.78 17.76 -12.73
CA HIS A 159 9.15 18.62 -13.73
C HIS A 159 10.18 19.29 -14.66
N THR A 160 11.36 19.68 -14.17
CA THR A 160 12.34 20.45 -14.97
C THR A 160 13.10 19.63 -16.02
N LYS A 161 13.06 18.29 -15.96
CA LYS A 161 13.68 17.39 -16.95
C LYS A 161 12.72 16.89 -18.04
N GLN A 162 11.49 17.42 -18.08
CA GLN A 162 10.50 17.10 -19.10
C GLN A 162 10.24 18.22 -20.13
N GLU A 163 10.95 19.36 -20.02
CA GLU A 163 11.03 20.36 -21.09
C GLU A 163 12.31 20.22 -21.93
#